data_AF-A0A7K2VSU7-F1
#
_entry.id   AF-A0A7K2VSU7-F1
#
_cell.length_a   1.000
_cell.length_b   1.000
_cell.length_c   1.000
_cell.angle_alpha   90.00
_cell.angle_beta   90.00
_cell.angle_gamma   90.00
#
_symmetry.space_group_name_H-M   'P 1'
#
loop_
_entity.id
_entity.type
_entity.pdbx_description
1 polymer ?
#
loop_
_entity_poly.entity_id
_entity_poly.type
_entity_poly.pdbx_seq_one_letter_code
_entity_poly.pdbx_strand_id
1 'polypeptide(L)'
;MTNGTAAPIGAFTRLTNDQPISIPAVGLYLASVGYTEALRMPDPARTLDTMCDTVAEIMPDLCKVVAAEDGGEFAEELRAATTVRLRAYSAIEHARADVGDGYNFVFDLLAESLDKGGDPDHIRTAAADVPGRIRALAEAAGGAR
;
A
#
# COMPACT_ATOMS: atom_id res chain seq x y z
N MET A 1 -0.30 49.00 -23.27
CA MET A 1 -0.99 47.72 -22.95
C MET A 1 0.09 46.74 -22.52
N THR A 2 0.31 46.63 -21.21
CA THR A 2 1.36 45.80 -20.62
C THR A 2 0.84 44.38 -20.40
N ASN A 3 1.46 43.41 -21.07
CA ASN A 3 1.19 41.99 -20.85
C ASN A 3 1.49 41.62 -19.40
N GLY A 4 0.48 41.11 -18.70
CA GLY A 4 0.58 40.60 -17.35
C GLY A 4 1.42 39.33 -17.30
N THR A 5 2.55 39.40 -16.64
CA THR A 5 3.38 38.25 -16.28
C THR A 5 2.59 37.40 -15.28
N ALA A 6 2.16 36.21 -15.72
CA ALA A 6 1.57 35.22 -14.83
C ALA A 6 2.60 34.81 -13.76
N ALA A 7 2.18 34.84 -12.49
CA ALA A 7 2.98 34.36 -11.38
C ALA A 7 3.37 32.89 -11.58
N PRO A 8 4.61 32.48 -11.21
CA PRO A 8 5.01 31.09 -11.33
C PRO A 8 4.13 30.22 -10.43
N ILE A 9 3.54 29.18 -11.03
CA ILE A 9 2.84 28.10 -10.34
C ILE A 9 3.79 27.53 -9.28
N GLY A 10 3.29 27.47 -8.05
CA GLY A 10 3.88 26.93 -6.83
C GLY A 10 5.30 26.39 -6.95
N ALA A 11 6.24 27.07 -6.29
CA ALA A 11 7.53 26.52 -5.96
C ALA A 11 7.34 25.14 -5.33
N PHE A 12 7.64 24.08 -6.10
CA PHE A 12 7.97 22.79 -5.52
C PHE A 12 9.19 23.06 -4.65
N THR A 13 8.98 23.18 -3.34
CA THR A 13 10.05 23.18 -2.37
C THR A 13 10.84 21.91 -2.64
N ARG A 14 12.01 22.06 -3.28
CA ARG A 14 13.02 21.00 -3.34
C ARG A 14 13.20 20.56 -1.90
N LEU A 15 12.80 19.33 -1.59
CA LEU A 15 13.17 18.68 -0.35
C LEU A 15 14.69 18.54 -0.40
N THR A 16 15.41 19.53 0.12
CA THR A 16 16.85 19.45 0.39
C THR A 16 17.03 18.65 1.67
N ASN A 17 16.63 17.39 1.64
CA ASN A 17 17.04 16.42 2.64
C ASN A 17 18.09 15.56 1.97
N ASP A 18 19.38 15.79 2.30
CA ASP A 18 20.53 15.00 1.85
C ASP A 18 20.51 13.55 2.40
N GLN A 19 19.34 13.07 2.86
CA GLN A 19 19.14 11.67 3.19
C GLN A 19 18.74 10.91 1.94
N PRO A 20 19.53 9.91 1.52
CA PRO A 20 19.12 9.06 0.40
C PRO A 20 17.80 8.38 0.76
N ILE A 21 16.78 8.60 -0.08
CA ILE A 21 15.50 7.88 0.05
C ILE A 21 15.79 6.41 -0.29
N SER A 22 15.52 5.52 0.67
CA SER A 22 15.76 4.09 0.49
C SER A 22 14.71 3.46 -0.44
N ILE A 23 15.10 2.42 -1.19
CA ILE A 23 14.16 1.65 -2.03
C ILE A 23 12.97 1.12 -1.23
N PRO A 24 13.12 0.61 0.02
CA PRO A 24 11.98 0.28 0.87
C PRO A 24 11.02 1.44 1.12
N ALA A 25 11.52 2.67 1.28
CA ALA A 25 10.67 3.85 1.47
C ALA A 25 9.92 4.23 0.19
N VAL A 26 10.56 4.12 -0.99
CA VAL A 26 9.87 4.33 -2.28
C VAL A 26 8.81 3.24 -2.50
N GLY A 27 9.15 1.97 -2.24
CA GLY A 27 8.19 0.86 -2.35
C GLY A 27 7.01 1.00 -1.41
N LEU A 28 7.23 1.51 -0.19
CA LEU A 28 6.15 1.88 0.72
C LEU A 28 5.27 2.98 0.14
N TYR A 29 5.87 4.08 -0.31
CA TYR A 29 5.12 5.18 -0.92
C TYR A 29 4.24 4.71 -2.09
N LEU A 30 4.81 3.94 -3.03
CA LEU A 30 4.06 3.41 -4.17
C LEU A 30 2.91 2.50 -3.74
N ALA A 31 3.15 1.61 -2.77
CA ALA A 31 2.11 0.73 -2.25
C ALA A 31 0.99 1.50 -1.54
N SER A 32 1.31 2.52 -0.74
CA SER A 32 0.31 3.36 -0.05
C SER A 32 -0.54 4.19 -1.03
N VAL A 33 0.07 4.71 -2.10
CA VAL A 33 -0.67 5.39 -3.17
C VAL A 33 -1.60 4.40 -3.89
N GLY A 34 -1.09 3.22 -4.25
CA GLY A 34 -1.88 2.15 -4.87
C GLY A 34 -3.07 1.73 -4.00
N TYR A 35 -2.85 1.60 -2.69
CA TYR A 35 -3.89 1.30 -1.71
C TYR A 35 -4.95 2.40 -1.65
N THR A 36 -4.54 3.66 -1.59
CA THR A 36 -5.47 4.81 -1.60
C THR A 36 -6.36 4.82 -2.84
N GLU A 37 -5.81 4.49 -4.02
CA GLU A 37 -6.60 4.37 -5.24
C GLU A 37 -7.51 3.14 -5.23
N ALA A 38 -7.03 1.99 -4.72
CA ALA A 38 -7.83 0.77 -4.63
C ALA A 38 -9.08 0.95 -3.76
N LEU A 39 -8.99 1.72 -2.66
CA LEU A 39 -10.13 2.03 -1.79
C LEU A 39 -11.25 2.83 -2.49
N ARG A 40 -10.97 3.44 -3.64
CA ARG A 40 -11.98 4.16 -4.45
C ARG A 40 -12.70 3.27 -5.44
N MET A 41 -12.26 2.01 -5.58
CA MET A 41 -12.81 1.05 -6.52
C MET A 41 -13.91 0.21 -5.85
N PRO A 42 -14.86 -0.36 -6.61
CA PRO A 42 -15.93 -1.18 -6.05
C PRO A 42 -15.48 -2.43 -5.29
N ASP A 43 -14.26 -2.90 -5.56
CA ASP A 43 -13.68 -4.10 -4.98
C ASP A 43 -12.19 -3.86 -4.72
N PRO A 44 -11.85 -3.27 -3.56
CA PRO A 44 -10.47 -2.93 -3.22
C PRO A 44 -9.55 -4.14 -3.19
N ALA A 45 -10.00 -5.27 -2.64
CA ALA A 45 -9.21 -6.50 -2.52
C ALA A 45 -8.78 -7.03 -3.90
N ARG A 46 -9.72 -7.21 -4.84
CA ARG A 46 -9.39 -7.65 -6.20
C ARG A 46 -8.55 -6.63 -6.98
N THR A 47 -8.77 -5.34 -6.72
CA THR A 47 -7.97 -4.28 -7.33
C THR A 47 -6.52 -4.38 -6.87
N LEU A 48 -6.27 -4.59 -5.58
CA LEU A 48 -4.93 -4.77 -5.02
C LEU A 48 -4.25 -6.03 -5.53
N ASP A 49 -4.99 -7.14 -5.68
CA ASP A 49 -4.45 -8.37 -6.30
C ASP A 49 -3.99 -8.11 -7.73
N THR A 50 -4.82 -7.41 -8.52
CA THR A 50 -4.48 -7.03 -9.90
C THR A 50 -3.24 -6.13 -9.92
N MET A 51 -3.14 -5.17 -9.00
CA MET A 51 -1.95 -4.31 -8.87
C MET A 51 -0.70 -5.14 -8.52
N CYS A 52 -0.80 -6.13 -7.63
CA CYS A 52 0.32 -7.01 -7.30
C CYS A 52 0.87 -7.74 -8.53
N ASP A 53 -0.02 -8.22 -9.40
CA ASP A 53 0.36 -8.90 -10.63
C ASP A 53 0.95 -7.93 -11.67
N THR A 54 0.35 -6.74 -11.79
CA THR A 54 0.75 -5.72 -12.78
C THR A 54 2.09 -5.04 -12.44
N VAL A 55 2.43 -4.91 -11.16
CA VAL A 55 3.69 -4.27 -10.71
C VAL A 55 4.92 -4.91 -11.35
N ALA A 56 4.90 -6.23 -11.57
CA ALA A 56 5.99 -6.93 -12.25
C ALA A 56 6.12 -6.56 -13.74
N GLU A 57 4.99 -6.29 -14.40
CA GLU A 57 4.94 -5.99 -15.83
C GLU A 57 5.44 -4.57 -16.13
N ILE A 58 5.11 -3.60 -15.27
CA ILE A 58 5.41 -2.18 -15.52
C ILE A 58 6.79 -1.74 -15.03
N MET A 59 7.43 -2.50 -14.14
CA MET A 59 8.69 -2.08 -13.50
C MET A 59 9.85 -1.86 -14.48
N PRO A 60 10.05 -2.72 -15.51
CA PRO A 60 11.10 -2.48 -16.51
C PRO A 60 10.94 -1.16 -17.25
N ASP A 61 9.70 -0.74 -17.52
CA ASP A 61 9.41 0.52 -18.20
C ASP A 61 9.57 1.72 -17.25
N LEU A 62 9.19 1.58 -15.98
CA LEU A 62 9.43 2.60 -14.95
C LEU A 62 10.93 2.90 -14.81
N CYS A 63 11.79 1.88 -14.83
CA CYS A 63 13.24 2.04 -14.72
C CYS A 63 13.86 2.81 -15.89
N LYS A 64 13.33 2.64 -17.10
CA LYS A 64 13.73 3.45 -18.27
C LYS A 64 13.38 4.93 -18.08
N VAL A 65 12.24 5.23 -17.48
CA VAL A 65 11.77 6.61 -17.26
C VAL A 65 12.60 7.33 -16.20
N VAL A 66 12.98 6.65 -15.12
CA VAL A 66 13.76 7.26 -14.04
C VAL A 66 15.27 7.26 -14.29
N ALA A 67 15.71 6.81 -15.47
CA ALA A 67 17.11 6.75 -15.90
C ALA A 67 18.03 6.07 -14.86
N ALA A 68 17.57 4.97 -14.26
CA ALA A 68 18.38 4.21 -13.31
C ALA A 68 19.55 3.54 -14.06
N GLU A 69 20.80 3.92 -13.71
CA GLU A 69 22.03 3.43 -14.35
C GLU A 69 22.19 1.90 -14.20
N ASP A 70 21.74 1.34 -13.06
CA ASP A 70 21.67 -0.11 -12.77
C ASP A 70 20.22 -0.63 -12.82
N GLY A 71 19.52 -0.33 -13.91
CA GLY A 71 18.06 -0.48 -14.01
C GLY A 71 17.48 -1.87 -13.70
N GLY A 72 18.27 -2.95 -13.79
CA GLY A 72 17.78 -4.31 -13.50
C GLY A 72 17.66 -4.62 -12.00
N GLU A 73 18.72 -4.36 -11.22
CA GLU A 73 18.72 -4.63 -9.78
C GLU A 73 17.79 -3.66 -9.05
N PHE A 74 17.85 -2.37 -9.40
CA PHE A 74 16.94 -1.36 -8.87
C PHE A 74 15.47 -1.69 -9.19
N ALA A 75 15.16 -2.15 -10.41
CA ALA A 75 13.79 -2.58 -10.77
C ALA A 75 13.32 -3.71 -9.85
N GLU A 76 14.12 -4.76 -9.69
CA GLU A 76 13.72 -5.93 -8.93
C GLU A 76 13.55 -5.62 -7.44
N GLU A 77 14.44 -4.81 -6.86
CA GLU A 77 14.32 -4.39 -5.47
C GLU A 77 13.08 -3.51 -5.24
N LEU A 78 12.82 -2.56 -6.14
CA LEU A 78 11.64 -1.70 -6.05
C LEU A 78 10.35 -2.49 -6.27
N ARG A 79 10.34 -3.43 -7.22
CA ARG A 79 9.25 -4.36 -7.45
C ARG A 79 8.96 -5.17 -6.19
N ALA A 80 9.98 -5.79 -5.60
CA ALA A 80 9.83 -6.59 -4.39
C ALA A 80 9.31 -5.74 -3.22
N ALA A 81 9.91 -4.57 -2.99
CA ALA A 81 9.54 -3.65 -1.91
C ALA A 81 8.09 -3.13 -2.03
N THR A 82 7.61 -2.91 -3.26
CA THR A 82 6.23 -2.48 -3.53
C THR A 82 5.26 -3.66 -3.39
N THR A 83 5.59 -4.80 -4.02
CA THR A 83 4.70 -5.98 -4.07
C THR A 83 4.42 -6.55 -2.69
N VAL A 84 5.44 -6.66 -1.83
CA VAL A 84 5.25 -7.23 -0.48
C VAL A 84 4.24 -6.43 0.35
N ARG A 85 4.20 -5.11 0.16
CA ARG A 85 3.30 -4.20 0.86
C ARG A 85 1.90 -4.20 0.26
N LEU A 86 1.79 -4.20 -1.07
CA LEU A 86 0.50 -4.36 -1.74
C LEU A 86 -0.19 -5.68 -1.35
N ARG A 87 0.58 -6.77 -1.19
CA ARG A 87 0.06 -8.05 -0.69
C ARG A 87 -0.46 -7.97 0.75
N ALA A 88 0.19 -7.18 1.60
CA ALA A 88 -0.27 -6.96 2.96
C ALA A 88 -1.57 -6.13 2.97
N TYR A 89 -1.69 -5.08 2.15
CA TYR A 89 -2.95 -4.35 1.95
C TYR A 89 -4.06 -5.24 1.38
N SER A 90 -3.75 -6.09 0.39
CA SER A 90 -4.70 -7.06 -0.16
C SER A 90 -5.24 -7.99 0.94
N ALA A 91 -4.36 -8.54 1.78
CA ALA A 91 -4.77 -9.40 2.89
C ALA A 91 -5.67 -8.69 3.91
N ILE A 92 -5.41 -7.40 4.19
CA ILE A 92 -6.27 -6.57 5.04
C ILE A 92 -7.67 -6.46 4.43
N GLU A 93 -7.78 -6.14 3.15
CA GLU A 93 -9.09 -5.91 2.50
C GLU A 93 -9.88 -7.19 2.27
N HIS A 94 -9.21 -8.32 1.97
CA HIS A 94 -9.86 -9.64 1.98
C HIS A 94 -10.42 -9.98 3.37
N ALA A 95 -9.62 -9.79 4.42
CA ALA A 95 -10.07 -10.05 5.79
C ALA A 95 -11.19 -9.11 6.23
N ARG A 96 -11.18 -7.85 5.77
CA ARG A 96 -12.24 -6.86 6.00
C ARG A 96 -13.55 -7.31 5.36
N ALA A 97 -13.51 -7.75 4.11
CA ALA A 97 -14.68 -8.28 3.39
C ALA A 97 -15.27 -9.52 4.09
N ASP A 98 -14.42 -10.36 4.69
CA ASP A 98 -14.80 -11.61 5.36
C ASP A 98 -15.58 -11.41 6.68
N VAL A 99 -15.34 -10.32 7.41
CA VAL A 99 -15.95 -10.08 8.73
C VAL A 99 -17.01 -8.97 8.71
N GLY A 100 -17.08 -8.19 7.64
CA GLY A 100 -18.00 -7.08 7.47
C GLY A 100 -17.66 -5.84 8.33
N ASP A 101 -18.54 -4.84 8.27
CA ASP A 101 -18.23 -3.47 8.71
C ASP A 101 -17.99 -3.29 10.22
N GLY A 102 -18.43 -4.25 11.04
CA GLY A 102 -18.37 -4.15 12.51
C GLY A 102 -16.94 -4.12 13.09
N TYR A 103 -15.93 -4.46 12.29
CA TYR A 103 -14.54 -4.59 12.74
C TYR A 103 -13.57 -3.72 11.93
N ASN A 104 -14.09 -2.76 11.15
CA ASN A 104 -13.31 -1.89 10.27
C ASN A 104 -12.12 -1.20 10.97
N PHE A 105 -12.30 -0.78 12.23
CA PHE A 105 -11.23 -0.17 13.03
C PHE A 105 -9.96 -1.03 13.15
N VAL A 106 -10.10 -2.37 13.26
CA VAL A 106 -8.94 -3.27 13.38
C VAL A 106 -8.12 -3.25 12.10
N PHE A 107 -8.80 -3.26 10.95
CA PHE A 107 -8.17 -3.21 9.64
C PHE A 107 -7.57 -1.84 9.33
N ASP A 108 -8.23 -0.77 9.77
CA ASP A 108 -7.68 0.59 9.65
C ASP A 108 -6.38 0.72 10.46
N LEU A 109 -6.30 0.12 11.65
CA LEU A 109 -5.08 0.10 12.45
C LEU A 109 -3.95 -0.71 11.79
N LEU A 110 -4.26 -1.83 11.15
CA LEU A 110 -3.29 -2.62 10.40
C LEU A 110 -2.76 -1.84 9.19
N ALA A 111 -3.64 -1.16 8.45
CA ALA A 111 -3.27 -0.33 7.32
C ALA A 111 -2.41 0.87 7.76
N GLU A 112 -2.81 1.58 8.82
CA GLU A 112 -2.04 2.69 9.40
C GLU A 112 -0.65 2.22 9.89
N SER A 113 -0.59 1.02 10.48
CA SER A 113 0.70 0.45 10.89
C SER A 113 1.59 0.16 9.69
N LEU A 114 1.03 -0.29 8.57
CA LEU A 114 1.77 -0.55 7.34
C LEU A 114 2.26 0.77 6.71
N ASP A 115 1.43 1.81 6.68
CA ASP A 115 1.78 3.17 6.24
C ASP A 115 2.92 3.79 7.06
N LYS A 116 3.02 3.43 8.34
CA LYS A 116 4.10 3.86 9.24
C LYS A 116 5.36 2.99 9.16
N GLY A 117 5.43 2.07 8.20
CA GLY A 117 6.59 1.20 7.98
C GLY A 117 6.59 -0.08 8.81
N GLY A 118 5.43 -0.53 9.28
CA GLY A 118 5.27 -1.84 9.91
C GLY A 118 5.68 -2.99 8.98
N ASP A 119 6.01 -4.13 9.59
CA ASP A 119 6.44 -5.33 8.86
C ASP A 119 5.26 -5.92 8.06
N PRO A 120 5.32 -5.94 6.72
CA PRO A 120 4.23 -6.43 5.88
C PRO A 120 3.90 -7.91 6.11
N ASP A 121 4.85 -8.76 6.48
CA ASP A 121 4.57 -10.18 6.72
C ASP A 121 3.84 -10.39 8.04
N HIS A 122 4.21 -9.64 9.09
CA HIS A 122 3.44 -9.64 10.34
C HIS A 122 2.03 -9.08 10.16
N ILE A 123 1.88 -8.00 9.40
CA ILE A 123 0.56 -7.42 9.10
C ILE A 123 -0.31 -8.39 8.30
N ARG A 124 0.26 -9.05 7.28
CA ARG A 124 -0.44 -10.07 6.49
C ARG A 124 -0.91 -11.24 7.35
N THR A 125 -0.04 -11.73 8.24
CA THR A 125 -0.37 -12.81 9.18
C THR A 125 -1.49 -12.36 10.12
N ALA A 126 -1.37 -11.18 10.72
CA ALA A 126 -2.38 -10.63 11.61
C ALA A 126 -3.74 -10.45 10.91
N ALA A 127 -3.75 -9.92 9.68
CA ALA A 127 -4.95 -9.76 8.87
C ALA A 127 -5.66 -11.11 8.63
N ALA A 128 -4.90 -12.16 8.28
CA ALA A 128 -5.45 -13.50 8.08
C ALA A 128 -6.03 -14.12 9.36
N ASP A 129 -5.45 -13.82 10.53
CA ASP A 129 -5.90 -14.37 11.82
C ASP A 129 -7.14 -13.67 12.40
N VAL A 130 -7.32 -12.37 12.12
CA VAL A 130 -8.39 -11.54 12.70
C VAL A 130 -9.79 -12.13 12.49
N PRO A 131 -10.20 -12.58 11.29
CA PRO A 131 -11.51 -13.21 11.08
C PRO A 131 -11.76 -14.42 11.98
N GLY A 132 -10.77 -15.30 12.15
CA GLY A 132 -10.88 -16.45 13.04
C GLY A 132 -11.07 -16.05 14.50
N ARG A 133 -10.32 -15.06 14.96
CA ARG A 133 -10.41 -14.53 16.34
C ARG A 133 -11.76 -13.87 16.62
N ILE A 134 -12.30 -13.15 15.64
CA ILE A 134 -13.63 -12.53 15.73
C ILE A 134 -14.72 -13.60 15.86
N ARG A 135 -14.68 -14.64 15.01
CA ARG A 135 -15.66 -15.74 15.08
C ARG A 135 -15.61 -16.47 16.42
N ALA A 136 -14.41 -16.79 16.91
CA ALA A 136 -14.24 -17.42 18.22
C ALA A 136 -14.77 -16.56 19.38
N LEU A 137 -14.59 -15.24 19.32
CA LEU A 137 -15.14 -14.32 20.32
C LEU A 137 -16.67 -14.25 20.26
N ALA A 138 -17.24 -14.21 19.05
CA ALA A 138 -18.69 -14.22 18.85
C ALA A 138 -19.32 -15.52 19.38
N GLU A 139 -18.69 -16.67 19.14
CA GLU A 139 -19.08 -17.96 19.69
C GLU A 139 -18.99 -17.99 21.22
N ALA A 140 -17.93 -17.43 21.83
CA ALA A 140 -17.82 -17.35 23.28
C ALA A 140 -18.86 -16.41 23.92
N ALA A 141 -19.22 -15.32 23.23
CA ALA A 141 -20.23 -14.36 23.69
C ALA A 141 -21.67 -14.86 23.49
N GLY A 142 -21.91 -15.68 22.46
CA GLY A 142 -23.22 -16.29 22.14
C GLY A 142 -23.41 -17.72 22.64
N GLY A 143 -22.34 -18.37 23.12
CA GLY A 143 -22.27 -19.78 23.53
C GLY A 143 -22.79 -20.03 24.94
N ALA A 144 -24.03 -19.60 25.20
CA ALA A 144 -24.89 -20.11 26.26
C ALA A 144 -26.34 -20.12 25.75
N ARG A 145 -26.61 -20.85 24.66
CA ARG A 145 -27.94 -21.34 24.30
C ARG A 145 -27.84 -22.73 23.70
#